data_AF-A0A6V7PBS9-F1
#
_entry.id   AF-A0A6V7PBS9-F1
#
_cell.length_a   1.000
_cell.length_b   1.000
_cell.length_c   1.000
_cell.angle_alpha   90.00
_cell.angle_beta   90.00
_cell.angle_gamma   90.00
#
_symmetry.space_group_name_H-M   'P 1'
#
loop_
_entity.id
_entity.type
_entity.pdbx_description
1 polymer ?
#
loop_
_entity_poly.entity_id
_entity_poly.type
_entity_poly.pdbx_seq_one_letter_code
_entity_poly.pdbx_strand_id
1 'polypeptide(L)'
;MKSEKGIDLSPTNLAHKNSTSADEIEDQDEKLKAISLSPKDRKVNGKFVFKRPFCDEFLDFCFRNFKIGVWSSRKMYNVNYIVDFLMGNLKDKLLFCCLLLYFGQDQSKCTLTGYRTIENVHKPLVLKELKNLWNKDEPDLPWEKGEYSESNTLLVDDSPYKALCNPPHTAIFPHPYYFSDRNDNSLGQGGDLRVYLEKLAVCDDVRCFVRENPFGQPAISDSDPSWKFYLQVIDKMENISASAL
;
A
#
# COMPACT_ATOMS: atom_id res chain seq x y z
N MET A 1 57.23 45.21 0.21
CA MET A 1 56.67 44.85 1.53
C MET A 1 55.16 44.82 1.37
N LYS A 2 54.59 43.61 1.21
CA LYS A 2 53.74 42.91 2.22
C LYS A 2 52.49 43.74 2.57
N SER A 3 51.25 43.27 2.41
CA SER A 3 50.74 41.90 2.39
C SER A 3 49.34 41.85 1.77
N GLU A 4 49.11 40.85 0.93
CA GLU A 4 47.78 40.39 0.48
C GLU A 4 46.94 40.01 1.71
N LYS A 5 45.71 40.54 1.81
CA LYS A 5 44.72 40.02 2.74
C LYS A 5 44.05 38.83 2.06
N GLY A 6 44.45 37.63 2.48
CA GLY A 6 43.84 36.37 2.07
C GLY A 6 42.35 36.36 2.41
N ILE A 7 41.56 35.86 1.46
CA ILE A 7 40.17 35.47 1.66
C ILE A 7 40.21 34.18 2.49
N ASP A 8 39.67 34.22 3.70
CA ASP A 8 39.51 33.04 4.55
C ASP A 8 38.46 32.11 3.91
N LEU A 9 38.92 30.94 3.44
CA LEU A 9 38.08 29.84 2.93
C LEU A 9 37.84 28.81 4.04
N SER A 10 37.41 29.26 5.21
CA SER A 10 36.92 28.36 6.26
C SER A 10 35.50 27.85 5.93
N PRO A 11 35.23 26.53 6.01
CA PRO A 11 33.99 25.92 5.50
C PRO A 11 32.80 26.06 6.44
N THR A 12 32.56 27.25 6.99
CA THR A 12 31.55 27.44 8.05
C THR A 12 30.53 28.56 7.80
N ASN A 13 30.49 29.20 6.62
CA ASN A 13 29.45 30.20 6.33
C ASN A 13 28.75 30.08 4.97
N LEU A 14 28.86 28.94 4.27
CA LEU A 14 28.11 28.65 3.04
C LEU A 14 27.03 27.57 3.21
N ALA A 15 26.51 27.37 4.43
CA ALA A 15 25.49 26.35 4.73
C ALA A 15 24.14 26.92 5.19
N HIS A 16 23.91 28.23 5.02
CA HIS A 16 22.62 28.87 5.34
C HIS A 16 22.11 29.69 4.17
N LYS A 17 21.65 28.97 3.13
CA LYS A 17 20.57 29.32 2.19
C LYS A 17 20.62 28.33 1.04
N ASN A 18 20.00 27.18 1.27
CA ASN A 18 19.34 26.30 0.29
C ASN A 18 19.05 24.96 0.97
N SER A 19 18.34 25.01 2.10
CA SER A 19 17.54 23.86 2.55
C SER A 19 16.15 24.08 2.01
N THR A 20 15.99 23.87 0.71
CA THR A 20 14.66 23.72 0.11
C THR A 20 14.00 22.55 0.82
N SER A 21 12.86 22.77 1.46
CA SER A 21 12.18 21.70 2.19
C SER A 21 11.82 20.55 1.25
N ALA A 22 11.68 19.33 1.75
CA ALA A 22 11.24 18.19 0.94
C ALA A 22 9.92 18.51 0.20
N ASP A 23 9.05 19.30 0.83
CA ASP A 23 7.79 19.78 0.28
C ASP A 23 7.99 20.80 -0.89
N GLU A 24 9.00 21.67 -0.83
CA GLU A 24 9.32 22.63 -1.90
C GLU A 24 9.99 21.95 -3.11
N ILE A 25 10.77 20.89 -2.86
CA ILE A 25 11.32 20.02 -3.92
C ILE A 25 10.17 19.24 -4.56
N GLU A 26 9.23 18.71 -3.77
CA GLU A 26 8.05 18.00 -4.27
C GLU A 26 7.16 18.90 -5.15
N ASP A 27 7.00 20.20 -4.81
CA ASP A 27 6.19 21.19 -5.55
C ASP A 27 6.83 21.63 -6.89
N GLN A 28 8.16 21.78 -6.96
CA GLN A 28 8.83 22.07 -8.24
C GLN A 28 8.81 20.86 -9.19
N ASP A 29 8.95 19.67 -8.62
CA ASP A 29 8.89 18.41 -9.33
C ASP A 29 7.45 18.13 -9.82
N GLU A 30 6.42 18.55 -9.07
CA GLU A 30 5.00 18.60 -9.51
C GLU A 30 4.74 19.51 -10.72
N LYS A 31 5.43 20.65 -10.83
CA LYS A 31 5.32 21.55 -12.00
C LYS A 31 5.92 20.96 -13.27
N LEU A 32 7.02 20.20 -13.17
CA LEU A 32 7.55 19.43 -14.31
C LEU A 32 6.68 18.19 -14.61
N LYS A 33 6.08 17.55 -13.60
CA LYS A 33 5.14 16.41 -13.73
C LYS A 33 3.83 16.77 -14.47
N ALA A 34 3.41 18.03 -14.43
CA ALA A 34 2.22 18.52 -15.12
C ALA A 34 2.40 18.66 -16.66
N ILE A 35 3.63 18.74 -17.16
CA ILE A 35 3.92 19.00 -18.59
C ILE A 35 3.73 17.73 -19.46
N SER A 36 3.54 16.55 -18.84
CA SER A 36 3.30 15.26 -19.52
C SER A 36 2.09 14.51 -18.94
N LEU A 37 1.00 15.22 -18.61
CA LEU A 37 -0.24 14.55 -18.18
C LEU A 37 -0.87 13.80 -19.37
N SER A 38 -1.12 12.51 -19.20
CA SER A 38 -2.00 11.80 -20.14
C SER A 38 -3.44 12.28 -19.91
N PRO A 39 -4.35 12.18 -20.90
CA PRO A 39 -5.76 12.51 -20.72
C PRO A 39 -6.47 11.73 -19.59
N LYS A 40 -5.85 10.67 -19.07
CA LYS A 40 -6.40 9.80 -18.01
C LYS A 40 -5.96 10.20 -16.59
N ASP A 41 -5.09 11.20 -16.46
CA ASP A 41 -4.57 11.65 -15.16
C ASP A 41 -5.41 12.82 -14.63
N ARG A 42 -5.70 12.82 -13.32
CA ARG A 42 -6.62 13.80 -12.71
C ARG A 42 -6.00 14.48 -11.50
N LYS A 43 -6.23 15.78 -11.37
CA LYS A 43 -5.98 16.50 -10.12
C LYS A 43 -7.18 16.30 -9.19
N VAL A 44 -6.95 15.65 -8.05
CA VAL A 44 -7.96 15.33 -7.03
C VAL A 44 -7.55 15.99 -5.72
N ASN A 45 -8.38 16.91 -5.23
CA ASN A 45 -8.12 17.67 -3.99
C ASN A 45 -6.71 18.28 -3.94
N GLY A 46 -6.27 18.90 -5.03
CA GLY A 46 -4.95 19.53 -5.12
C GLY A 46 -3.80 18.58 -5.48
N LYS A 47 -3.99 17.25 -5.45
CA LYS A 47 -2.94 16.26 -5.72
C LYS A 47 -3.12 15.60 -7.08
N PHE A 48 -2.02 15.28 -7.75
CA PHE A 48 -2.06 14.51 -8.99
C PHE A 48 -2.28 13.02 -8.70
N VAL A 49 -3.22 12.41 -9.43
CA VAL A 49 -3.51 10.99 -9.39
C VAL A 49 -3.28 10.43 -10.79
N PHE A 50 -2.37 9.46 -10.87
CA PHE A 50 -1.99 8.78 -12.10
C PHE A 50 -2.54 7.36 -12.07
N LYS A 51 -3.34 6.99 -13.07
CA LYS A 51 -3.84 5.62 -13.17
C LYS A 51 -2.70 4.72 -13.65
N ARG A 52 -2.57 3.54 -13.07
CA ARG A 52 -1.74 2.49 -13.65
C ARG A 52 -2.34 2.10 -15.01
N PRO A 53 -1.53 1.88 -16.07
CA PRO A 53 -2.06 1.43 -17.35
C PRO A 53 -2.98 0.21 -17.19
N PHE A 54 -4.05 0.14 -17.98
CA PHE A 54 -5.05 -0.95 -17.96
C PHE A 54 -5.87 -1.10 -16.67
N CYS A 55 -5.85 -0.11 -15.77
CA CYS A 55 -6.55 -0.18 -14.49
C CYS A 55 -8.06 -0.41 -14.62
N ASP A 56 -8.72 0.18 -15.63
CA ASP A 56 -10.18 0.04 -15.79
C ASP A 56 -10.56 -1.41 -16.16
N GLU A 57 -9.92 -1.94 -17.20
CA GLU A 57 -10.14 -3.31 -17.67
C GLU A 57 -9.70 -4.36 -16.65
N PHE A 58 -8.73 -4.02 -15.80
CA PHE A 58 -8.30 -4.84 -14.68
C PHE A 58 -9.33 -4.85 -13.55
N LEU A 59 -9.88 -3.69 -13.17
CA LEU A 59 -10.94 -3.62 -12.16
C LEU A 59 -12.18 -4.39 -12.63
N ASP A 60 -12.60 -4.23 -13.90
CA ASP A 60 -13.71 -4.99 -14.48
C ASP A 60 -13.51 -6.50 -14.42
N PHE A 61 -12.27 -6.96 -14.59
CA PHE A 61 -11.93 -8.37 -14.40
C PHE A 61 -12.00 -8.78 -12.93
N CYS A 62 -11.42 -7.98 -12.04
CA CYS A 62 -11.42 -8.27 -10.61
C CYS A 62 -12.85 -8.42 -10.07
N PHE A 63 -13.76 -7.50 -10.40
CA PHE A 63 -15.16 -7.57 -9.97
C PHE A 63 -15.97 -8.71 -10.63
N ARG A 64 -15.53 -9.25 -11.77
CA ARG A 64 -16.18 -10.41 -12.39
C ARG A 64 -15.79 -11.74 -11.76
N ASN A 65 -14.58 -11.83 -11.21
CA ASN A 65 -14.00 -13.10 -10.75
C ASN A 65 -13.86 -13.19 -9.23
N PHE A 66 -13.86 -12.06 -8.52
CA PHE A 66 -13.64 -12.01 -7.08
C PHE A 66 -14.63 -11.08 -6.38
N LYS A 67 -14.74 -11.27 -5.06
CA LYS A 67 -15.33 -10.29 -4.17
C LYS A 67 -14.24 -9.32 -3.72
N ILE A 68 -14.44 -8.03 -3.99
CA ILE A 68 -13.38 -7.04 -3.87
C ILE A 68 -13.59 -6.17 -2.63
N GLY A 69 -12.53 -6.02 -1.83
CA GLY A 69 -12.42 -5.01 -0.78
C GLY A 69 -11.24 -4.08 -1.04
N VAL A 70 -11.40 -2.80 -0.75
CA VAL A 70 -10.30 -1.82 -0.80
C VAL A 70 -9.78 -1.62 0.61
N TRP A 71 -8.49 -1.91 0.84
CA TRP A 71 -7.84 -1.64 2.12
C TRP A 71 -6.74 -0.62 1.92
N SER A 72 -6.95 0.62 2.34
CA SER A 72 -6.01 1.72 2.17
C SER A 72 -5.44 2.20 3.50
N SER A 73 -4.13 2.45 3.53
CA SER A 73 -3.46 3.07 4.67
C SER A 73 -3.48 4.60 4.62
N ARG A 74 -4.35 5.21 3.79
CA ARG A 74 -4.48 6.66 3.62
C ARG A 74 -5.70 7.22 4.37
N LYS A 75 -5.68 8.53 4.65
CA LYS A 75 -6.81 9.27 5.24
C LYS A 75 -8.06 9.17 4.37
N MET A 76 -9.22 9.00 5.01
CA MET A 76 -10.50 8.73 4.35
C MET A 76 -10.84 9.69 3.22
N TYR A 77 -10.74 11.01 3.45
CA TYR A 77 -11.09 11.99 2.42
C TYR A 77 -10.27 11.82 1.14
N ASN A 78 -9.00 11.41 1.21
CA ASN A 78 -8.21 11.17 0.01
C ASN A 78 -8.68 9.91 -0.73
N VAL A 79 -9.09 8.89 0.00
CA VAL A 79 -9.44 7.60 -0.60
C VAL A 79 -10.82 7.63 -1.23
N ASN A 80 -11.81 8.29 -0.61
CA ASN A 80 -13.15 8.40 -1.19
C ASN A 80 -13.08 8.99 -2.60
N TYR A 81 -12.36 10.10 -2.79
CA TYR A 81 -12.19 10.67 -4.13
C TYR A 81 -11.43 9.74 -5.09
N ILE A 82 -10.43 8.99 -4.62
CA ILE A 82 -9.68 8.05 -5.46
C ILE A 82 -10.56 6.87 -5.87
N VAL A 83 -11.34 6.31 -4.95
CA VAL A 83 -12.28 5.21 -5.21
C VAL A 83 -13.36 5.67 -6.17
N ASP A 84 -13.95 6.85 -5.97
CA ASP A 84 -14.93 7.43 -6.89
C ASP A 84 -14.34 7.62 -8.30
N PHE A 85 -13.10 8.12 -8.37
CA PHE A 85 -12.42 8.34 -9.65
C PHE A 85 -12.05 7.03 -10.37
N LEU A 86 -11.57 6.02 -9.64
CA LEU A 86 -11.10 4.76 -10.22
C LEU A 86 -12.24 3.78 -10.52
N MET A 87 -13.24 3.70 -9.65
CA MET A 87 -14.24 2.63 -9.68
C MET A 87 -15.60 3.11 -10.19
N GLY A 88 -15.92 4.41 -10.10
CA GLY A 88 -17.21 4.94 -10.53
C GLY A 88 -18.37 4.12 -9.94
N ASN A 89 -19.22 3.55 -10.80
CA ASN A 89 -20.36 2.72 -10.40
C ASN A 89 -19.97 1.34 -9.82
N LEU A 90 -18.74 0.86 -10.04
CA LEU A 90 -18.28 -0.41 -9.48
C LEU A 90 -18.07 -0.33 -7.97
N LYS A 91 -17.92 0.87 -7.40
CA LYS A 91 -17.70 1.06 -5.96
C LYS A 91 -18.82 0.45 -5.12
N ASP A 92 -20.05 0.44 -5.63
CA ASP A 92 -21.23 -0.09 -4.94
C ASP A 92 -21.18 -1.63 -4.82
N LYS A 93 -20.28 -2.29 -5.56
CA LYS A 93 -20.01 -3.73 -5.48
C LYS A 93 -18.88 -4.09 -4.51
N LEU A 94 -18.23 -3.10 -3.89
CA LEU A 94 -17.18 -3.36 -2.91
C LEU A 94 -17.78 -4.01 -1.66
N LEU A 95 -17.14 -5.07 -1.18
CA LEU A 95 -17.45 -5.65 0.12
C LEU A 95 -17.14 -4.68 1.27
N PHE A 96 -16.06 -3.91 1.14
CA PHE A 96 -15.67 -2.89 2.09
C PHE A 96 -14.70 -1.88 1.46
N CYS A 97 -14.61 -0.70 2.08
CA CYS A 97 -13.54 0.26 1.86
C CYS A 97 -12.93 0.69 3.21
N CYS A 98 -11.80 0.08 3.57
CA CYS A 98 -11.08 0.29 4.83
C CYS A 98 -10.00 1.36 4.68
N LEU A 99 -9.92 2.26 5.65
CA LEU A 99 -9.13 3.49 5.58
C LEU A 99 -8.32 3.66 6.86
N LEU A 100 -7.23 4.43 6.79
CA LEU A 100 -6.48 4.82 7.97
C LEU A 100 -7.00 6.15 8.48
N LEU A 101 -7.54 6.19 9.71
CA LEU A 101 -7.92 7.42 10.37
C LEU A 101 -6.94 7.72 11.50
N TYR A 102 -6.37 8.93 11.48
CA TYR A 102 -5.34 9.36 12.44
C TYR A 102 -5.89 10.15 13.63
N PHE A 103 -7.18 10.48 13.66
CA PHE A 103 -7.77 11.27 14.73
C PHE A 103 -9.25 10.91 14.95
N GLY A 104 -9.58 10.54 16.19
CA GLY A 104 -10.91 10.65 16.79
C GLY A 104 -12.04 9.77 16.22
N GLN A 105 -12.37 8.69 16.96
CA GLN A 105 -13.65 7.97 16.95
C GLN A 105 -14.30 7.65 15.58
N ASP A 106 -13.55 7.07 14.66
CA ASP A 106 -14.14 6.24 13.61
C ASP A 106 -13.12 5.16 13.15
N GLN A 107 -13.63 3.98 12.81
CA GLN A 107 -12.94 2.68 12.89
C GLN A 107 -11.83 2.50 11.85
N SER A 108 -10.57 2.73 12.24
CA SER A 108 -9.44 2.34 11.42
C SER A 108 -9.32 0.82 11.39
N LYS A 109 -9.53 0.18 10.24
CA LYS A 109 -9.39 -1.28 10.14
C LYS A 109 -7.93 -1.74 10.03
N CYS A 110 -6.98 -0.82 9.83
CA CYS A 110 -5.56 -1.17 9.92
C CYS A 110 -5.12 -1.21 11.40
N THR A 111 -4.34 -2.21 11.78
CA THR A 111 -3.79 -2.29 13.14
C THR A 111 -2.59 -1.36 13.27
N LEU A 112 -2.69 -0.39 14.18
CA LEU A 112 -1.59 0.51 14.51
C LEU A 112 -0.60 -0.21 15.43
N THR A 113 0.62 -0.42 14.96
CA THR A 113 1.63 -1.14 15.76
C THR A 113 2.33 -0.27 16.80
N GLY A 114 2.25 1.06 16.65
CA GLY A 114 3.05 2.03 17.41
C GLY A 114 4.50 2.14 16.95
N TYR A 115 4.92 1.37 15.94
CA TYR A 115 6.23 1.47 15.30
C TYR A 115 6.19 2.34 14.04
N ARG A 116 7.39 2.67 13.54
CA ARG A 116 7.61 3.34 12.27
C ARG A 116 8.22 2.36 11.28
N THR A 117 7.96 2.56 9.98
CA THR A 117 8.57 1.72 8.95
C THR A 117 10.08 1.96 8.90
N ILE A 118 10.85 0.92 8.56
CA ILE A 118 12.32 1.01 8.49
C ILE A 118 12.76 2.02 7.43
N GLU A 119 12.06 2.03 6.28
CA GLU A 119 12.43 2.86 5.13
C GLU A 119 12.09 4.34 5.34
N ASN A 120 11.16 4.64 6.25
CA ASN A 120 10.73 6.00 6.55
C ASN A 120 10.29 6.13 8.01
N VAL A 121 11.13 6.80 8.81
CA VAL A 121 10.92 7.02 10.25
C VAL A 121 9.70 7.87 10.59
N HIS A 122 9.17 8.64 9.65
CA HIS A 122 7.95 9.42 9.84
C HIS A 122 6.70 8.61 9.46
N LYS A 123 6.86 7.54 8.67
CA LYS A 123 5.76 6.71 8.22
C LYS A 123 5.40 5.67 9.28
N PRO A 124 4.14 5.64 9.74
CA PRO A 124 3.66 4.65 10.69
C PRO A 124 3.66 3.24 10.09
N LEU A 125 4.04 2.25 10.89
CA LEU A 125 3.90 0.85 10.52
C LEU A 125 2.50 0.38 10.90
N VAL A 126 1.71 0.06 9.89
CA VAL A 126 0.32 -0.39 10.00
C VAL A 126 0.18 -1.76 9.38
N LEU A 127 -0.62 -2.62 10.02
CA LEU A 127 -0.88 -3.98 9.55
C LEU A 127 -2.28 -4.09 8.95
N LYS A 128 -2.45 -5.05 8.06
CA LYS A 128 -3.71 -5.44 7.43
C LYS A 128 -3.98 -6.90 7.77
N GLU A 129 -4.48 -7.12 8.98
CA GLU A 129 -4.68 -8.45 9.55
C GLU A 129 -5.96 -9.08 8.99
N LEU A 130 -5.82 -10.02 8.06
CA LEU A 130 -6.95 -10.69 7.40
C LEU A 130 -7.86 -11.42 8.40
N LYS A 131 -7.31 -11.89 9.53
CA LYS A 131 -8.08 -12.50 10.62
C LYS A 131 -9.21 -11.59 11.11
N ASN A 132 -9.04 -10.27 11.09
CA ASN A 132 -10.06 -9.32 11.54
C ASN A 132 -11.27 -9.31 10.58
N LEU A 133 -11.03 -9.57 9.29
CA LEU A 133 -12.09 -9.75 8.29
C LEU A 133 -12.77 -11.12 8.43
N TRP A 134 -11.99 -12.18 8.64
CA TRP A 134 -12.51 -13.54 8.78
C TRP A 134 -13.35 -13.74 10.05
N ASN A 135 -12.91 -13.15 11.15
CA ASN A 135 -13.59 -13.19 12.44
C ASN A 135 -14.81 -12.28 12.51
N LYS A 136 -14.97 -11.39 11.52
CA LYS A 136 -16.00 -10.36 11.48
C LYS A 136 -15.93 -9.46 12.72
N ASP A 137 -14.73 -8.99 13.05
CA ASP A 137 -14.50 -8.12 14.21
C ASP A 137 -15.27 -6.80 14.07
N GLU A 138 -15.64 -6.42 12.84
CA GLU A 138 -16.61 -5.37 12.57
C GLU A 138 -18.01 -5.94 12.25
N PRO A 139 -19.05 -5.52 12.99
CA PRO A 139 -20.39 -6.09 12.85
C PRO A 139 -21.05 -5.77 11.51
N ASP A 140 -20.68 -4.68 10.85
CA ASP A 140 -21.34 -4.17 9.64
C ASP A 140 -20.79 -4.73 8.32
N LEU A 141 -19.89 -5.73 8.38
CA LEU A 141 -19.40 -6.40 7.17
C LEU A 141 -20.51 -7.25 6.53
N PRO A 142 -20.69 -7.21 5.20
CA PRO A 142 -21.85 -7.77 4.51
C PRO A 142 -21.84 -9.30 4.33
N TRP A 143 -20.94 -10.01 5.00
CA TRP A 143 -20.78 -11.47 4.91
C TRP A 143 -20.91 -12.13 6.28
N GLU A 144 -21.17 -13.42 6.29
CA GLU A 144 -21.25 -14.19 7.54
C GLU A 144 -19.87 -14.68 8.00
N LYS A 145 -19.70 -14.82 9.33
CA LYS A 145 -18.45 -15.36 9.88
C LYS A 145 -18.21 -16.76 9.33
N GLY A 146 -17.01 -16.99 8.79
CA GLY A 146 -16.63 -18.25 8.14
C GLY A 146 -16.84 -18.28 6.61
N GLU A 147 -17.48 -17.26 6.01
CA GLU A 147 -17.57 -17.14 4.55
C GLU A 147 -16.19 -16.91 3.92
N TYR A 148 -15.34 -16.14 4.59
CA TYR A 148 -13.96 -15.91 4.20
C TYR A 148 -12.98 -16.53 5.20
N SER A 149 -11.89 -17.07 4.68
CA SER A 149 -10.81 -17.70 5.42
C SER A 149 -9.49 -17.59 4.66
N GLU A 150 -8.44 -18.18 5.21
CA GLU A 150 -7.13 -18.24 4.57
C GLU A 150 -7.12 -18.98 3.22
N SER A 151 -8.04 -19.93 2.98
CA SER A 151 -8.07 -20.70 1.73
C SER A 151 -8.74 -19.96 0.58
N ASN A 152 -9.48 -18.88 0.83
CA ASN A 152 -10.25 -18.17 -0.21
C ASN A 152 -10.06 -16.64 -0.20
N THR A 153 -9.13 -16.13 0.61
CA THR A 153 -8.84 -14.69 0.71
C THR A 153 -7.39 -14.41 0.35
N LEU A 154 -7.17 -13.47 -0.57
CA LEU A 154 -5.84 -12.98 -0.95
C LEU A 154 -5.69 -11.48 -0.65
N LEU A 155 -4.64 -11.10 0.08
CA LEU A 155 -4.20 -9.71 0.18
C LEU A 155 -3.24 -9.36 -0.96
N VAL A 156 -3.54 -8.30 -1.70
CA VAL A 156 -2.63 -7.74 -2.70
C VAL A 156 -2.18 -6.36 -2.21
N ASP A 157 -0.90 -6.22 -1.88
CA ASP A 157 -0.32 -4.96 -1.38
C ASP A 157 1.14 -4.84 -1.79
N ASP A 158 1.64 -3.64 -2.10
CA ASP A 158 3.03 -3.44 -2.53
C ASP A 158 4.06 -3.42 -1.37
N SER A 159 3.59 -3.55 -0.12
CA SER A 159 4.41 -3.44 1.09
C SER A 159 4.33 -4.72 1.92
N PRO A 160 5.34 -5.60 1.86
CA PRO A 160 5.38 -6.87 2.60
C PRO A 160 5.03 -6.76 4.09
N TYR A 161 5.52 -5.72 4.78
CA TYR A 161 5.28 -5.53 6.21
C TYR A 161 3.80 -5.40 6.61
N LYS A 162 2.90 -5.04 5.68
CA LYS A 162 1.48 -4.93 6.03
C LYS A 162 0.83 -6.28 6.30
N ALA A 163 1.42 -7.36 5.79
CA ALA A 163 0.94 -8.73 5.98
C ALA A 163 1.69 -9.48 7.09
N LEU A 164 2.52 -8.79 7.90
CA LEU A 164 3.46 -9.42 8.83
C LEU A 164 2.81 -10.41 9.81
N CYS A 165 1.58 -10.16 10.23
CA CYS A 165 0.82 -11.01 11.17
C CYS A 165 -0.25 -11.87 10.48
N ASN A 166 -0.21 -11.99 9.14
CA ASN A 166 -1.09 -12.89 8.40
C ASN A 166 -0.46 -14.27 8.26
N PRO A 167 -1.26 -15.34 8.17
CA PRO A 167 -0.75 -16.67 7.84
C PRO A 167 0.07 -16.65 6.54
N PRO A 168 1.12 -17.47 6.42
CA PRO A 168 1.90 -17.58 5.20
C PRO A 168 1.03 -17.84 3.98
N HIS A 169 1.45 -17.30 2.83
CA HIS A 169 0.81 -17.53 1.53
C HIS A 169 -0.63 -16.99 1.40
N THR A 170 -1.03 -16.04 2.23
CA THR A 170 -2.32 -15.32 2.11
C THR A 170 -2.17 -13.93 1.49
N ALA A 171 -0.97 -13.58 1.03
CA ALA A 171 -0.66 -12.30 0.42
C ALA A 171 0.36 -12.42 -0.71
N ILE A 172 0.27 -11.54 -1.69
CA ILE A 172 1.28 -11.33 -2.73
C ILE A 172 1.70 -9.85 -2.75
N PHE A 173 2.94 -9.60 -3.19
CA PHE A 173 3.54 -8.28 -3.09
C PHE A 173 4.07 -7.74 -4.43
N PRO A 174 3.20 -7.27 -5.33
CA PRO A 174 3.63 -6.65 -6.58
C PRO A 174 4.63 -5.51 -6.32
N HIS A 175 5.53 -5.26 -7.26
CA HIS A 175 6.40 -4.08 -7.18
C HIS A 175 5.57 -2.79 -7.28
N PRO A 176 6.00 -1.71 -6.57
CA PRO A 176 5.31 -0.42 -6.64
C PRO A 176 5.20 0.11 -8.06
N TYR A 177 4.05 0.71 -8.38
CA TYR A 177 3.86 1.40 -9.66
C TYR A 177 4.46 2.81 -9.59
N TYR A 178 5.24 3.17 -10.61
CA TYR A 178 5.76 4.51 -10.81
C TYR A 178 5.14 5.11 -12.07
N PHE A 179 4.54 6.29 -11.96
CA PHE A 179 3.87 6.94 -13.10
C PHE A 179 4.82 7.22 -14.28
N SER A 180 6.12 7.34 -14.03
CA SER A 180 7.15 7.49 -15.06
C SER A 180 7.36 6.24 -15.90
N ASP A 181 6.93 5.06 -15.42
CA ASP A 181 6.97 3.83 -16.19
C ASP A 181 5.82 3.80 -17.20
N ARG A 182 6.13 4.23 -18.42
CA ARG A 182 5.19 4.24 -19.54
C ARG A 182 4.96 2.86 -20.16
N ASN A 183 5.78 1.87 -19.82
CA ASN A 183 5.73 0.52 -20.37
C ASN A 183 5.08 -0.48 -19.41
N ASP A 184 4.63 -0.03 -18.23
CA ASP A 184 3.92 -0.88 -17.28
C ASP A 184 2.68 -1.50 -17.95
N ASN A 185 2.70 -2.83 -18.02
CA ASN A 185 1.61 -3.62 -18.57
C ASN A 185 1.06 -4.65 -17.56
N SER A 186 1.44 -4.52 -16.28
CA SER A 186 1.20 -5.53 -15.23
C SER A 186 -0.29 -5.87 -15.07
N LEU A 187 -1.16 -4.86 -15.23
CA LEU A 187 -2.61 -4.99 -15.13
C LEU A 187 -3.29 -5.40 -16.45
N GLY A 188 -2.58 -5.28 -17.58
CA GLY A 188 -3.12 -5.53 -18.92
C GLY A 188 -3.31 -7.01 -19.22
N GLN A 189 -3.97 -7.32 -20.34
CA GLN A 189 -4.06 -8.69 -20.83
C GLN A 189 -2.65 -9.23 -21.13
N GLY A 190 -2.29 -10.37 -20.54
CA GLY A 190 -0.93 -10.90 -20.60
C GLY A 190 0.06 -10.25 -19.62
N GLY A 191 -0.36 -9.25 -18.86
CA GLY A 191 0.40 -8.65 -17.76
C GLY A 191 0.61 -9.65 -16.63
N ASP A 192 1.73 -9.55 -15.92
CA ASP A 192 2.13 -10.51 -14.90
C ASP A 192 1.09 -10.67 -13.78
N LEU A 193 0.63 -9.58 -13.17
CA LEU A 193 -0.36 -9.61 -12.09
C LEU A 193 -1.73 -10.06 -12.60
N ARG A 194 -2.12 -9.62 -13.81
CA ARG A 194 -3.37 -10.05 -14.43
C ARG A 194 -3.39 -11.56 -14.68
N VAL A 195 -2.34 -12.10 -15.31
CA VAL A 195 -2.21 -13.53 -15.59
C VAL A 195 -2.14 -14.34 -14.29
N TYR A 196 -1.47 -13.80 -13.26
CA TYR A 196 -1.43 -14.43 -11.95
C TYR A 196 -2.84 -14.61 -11.35
N LEU A 197 -3.63 -13.54 -11.35
CA LEU A 197 -4.99 -13.58 -10.81
C LEU A 197 -5.96 -14.38 -11.69
N GLU A 198 -5.75 -14.43 -13.02
CA GLU A 198 -6.51 -15.32 -13.90
C GLU A 198 -6.34 -16.79 -13.53
N LYS A 199 -5.11 -17.20 -13.18
CA LYS A 199 -4.81 -18.55 -12.69
C LYS A 199 -5.40 -18.78 -11.30
N LEU A 200 -5.24 -17.82 -10.39
CA LEU A 200 -5.80 -17.90 -9.03
C LEU A 200 -7.33 -18.06 -9.04
N ALA A 201 -8.04 -17.38 -9.96
CA ALA A 201 -9.50 -17.38 -10.02
C ALA A 201 -10.12 -18.77 -10.26
N VAL A 202 -9.33 -19.73 -10.76
CA VAL A 202 -9.77 -21.11 -11.02
C VAL A 202 -9.16 -22.12 -10.03
N CYS A 203 -8.48 -21.65 -8.98
CA CYS A 203 -7.91 -22.50 -7.94
C CYS A 203 -8.86 -22.65 -6.76
N ASP A 204 -8.84 -23.83 -6.14
CA ASP A 204 -9.68 -24.13 -4.97
C ASP A 204 -9.12 -23.57 -3.65
N ASP A 205 -7.79 -23.46 -3.53
CA ASP A 205 -7.11 -22.98 -2.32
C ASP A 205 -6.03 -21.94 -2.64
N VAL A 206 -6.23 -20.72 -2.12
CA VAL A 206 -5.34 -19.57 -2.29
C VAL A 206 -3.95 -19.84 -1.75
N ARG A 207 -3.81 -20.44 -0.55
CA ARG A 207 -2.50 -20.65 0.07
C ARG A 207 -1.66 -21.65 -0.70
N CYS A 208 -2.26 -22.76 -1.13
CA CYS A 208 -1.59 -23.76 -1.96
C CYS A 208 -1.08 -23.11 -3.25
N PHE A 209 -1.92 -22.32 -3.92
CA PHE A 209 -1.53 -21.62 -5.14
C PHE A 209 -0.39 -20.61 -4.90
N VAL A 210 -0.50 -19.75 -3.90
CA VAL A 210 0.50 -18.71 -3.61
C VAL A 210 1.83 -19.32 -3.16
N ARG A 211 1.80 -20.43 -2.42
CA ARG A 211 3.01 -21.17 -2.03
C ARG A 211 3.78 -21.69 -3.23
N GLU A 212 3.07 -22.27 -4.19
CA GLU A 212 3.67 -22.84 -5.41
C GLU A 212 4.02 -21.78 -6.45
N ASN A 213 3.37 -20.61 -6.38
CA ASN A 213 3.52 -19.51 -7.30
C ASN A 213 3.76 -18.20 -6.52
N PRO A 214 4.95 -17.99 -5.94
CA PRO A 214 5.26 -16.70 -5.31
C PRO A 214 5.24 -15.57 -6.34
N PHE A 215 4.79 -14.38 -5.93
CA PHE A 215 4.63 -13.23 -6.84
C PHE A 215 5.20 -11.93 -6.25
N GLY A 216 6.05 -11.27 -7.03
CA GLY A 216 6.64 -9.98 -6.69
C GLY A 216 7.71 -10.05 -5.61
N GLN A 217 7.65 -9.15 -4.64
CA GLN A 217 8.56 -9.06 -3.50
C GLN A 217 8.33 -10.23 -2.54
N PRO A 218 9.38 -10.71 -1.85
CA PRO A 218 9.23 -11.78 -0.87
C PRO A 218 8.43 -11.31 0.35
N ALA A 219 7.68 -12.23 0.95
CA ALA A 219 7.14 -12.03 2.29
C ALA A 219 8.30 -11.87 3.29
N ILE A 220 8.09 -11.05 4.33
CA ILE A 220 9.07 -10.93 5.42
C ILE A 220 9.09 -12.24 6.21
N SER A 221 10.28 -12.80 6.37
CA SER A 221 10.55 -13.99 7.18
C SER A 221 11.80 -13.79 8.04
N ASP A 222 12.19 -14.83 8.77
CA ASP A 222 13.41 -14.88 9.57
C ASP A 222 14.70 -14.68 8.78
N SER A 223 14.65 -14.83 7.45
CA SER A 223 15.73 -14.51 6.54
C SER A 223 15.91 -13.01 6.25
N ASP A 224 14.94 -12.16 6.64
CA ASP A 224 15.01 -10.72 6.40
C ASP A 224 16.14 -10.07 7.23
N PRO A 225 17.00 -9.21 6.65
CA PRO A 225 18.08 -8.54 7.40
C PRO A 225 17.59 -7.74 8.62
N SER A 226 16.34 -7.28 8.58
CA SER A 226 15.68 -6.52 9.63
C SER A 226 14.74 -7.38 10.46
N TRP A 227 14.84 -8.71 10.42
CA TRP A 227 13.96 -9.64 11.12
C TRP A 227 13.85 -9.32 12.62
N LYS A 228 14.95 -8.95 13.28
CA LYS A 228 14.94 -8.56 14.71
C LYS A 228 13.97 -7.41 15.00
N PHE A 229 13.84 -6.45 14.09
CA PHE A 229 12.88 -5.36 14.21
C PHE A 229 11.45 -5.87 14.03
N TYR A 230 11.20 -6.65 12.98
CA TYR A 230 9.86 -7.18 12.70
C TYR A 230 9.37 -8.14 13.78
N LEU A 231 10.27 -8.93 14.38
CA LEU A 231 9.96 -9.81 15.50
C LEU A 231 9.43 -9.02 16.70
N GLN A 232 10.01 -7.85 17.02
CA GLN A 232 9.47 -6.99 18.08
C GLN A 232 8.05 -6.50 17.79
N VAL A 233 7.74 -6.24 16.52
CA VAL A 233 6.39 -5.86 16.10
C VAL A 233 5.44 -7.04 16.28
N ILE A 234 5.82 -8.24 15.82
CA ILE A 234 5.03 -9.47 15.95
C ILE A 234 4.75 -9.77 17.43
N ASP A 235 5.79 -9.84 18.26
CA ASP A 235 5.67 -10.13 19.69
C ASP A 235 4.70 -9.17 20.37
N LYS A 236 4.76 -7.88 20.03
CA LYS A 236 3.83 -6.89 20.58
C LYS A 236 2.39 -7.17 20.15
N MET A 237 2.15 -7.50 18.88
CA MET A 237 0.79 -7.74 18.37
C MET A 237 0.18 -9.02 18.94
N GLU A 238 0.99 -10.05 19.14
CA GLU A 238 0.58 -11.29 19.80
C GLU A 238 0.19 -11.05 21.26
N ASN A 239 1.00 -10.27 22.00
CA ASN A 239 0.70 -9.91 23.38
C ASN A 239 -0.59 -9.09 23.52
N ILE A 240 -0.84 -8.14 22.60
CA ILE A 240 -2.10 -7.38 22.58
C ILE A 240 -3.28 -8.32 22.34
N SER A 241 -3.17 -9.21 21.35
CA SER A 241 -4.22 -10.18 21.02
C SER A 241 -4.53 -11.11 22.20
N ALA A 242 -3.50 -11.59 22.91
CA ALA A 242 -3.65 -12.44 24.09
C ALA A 242 -4.29 -11.72 25.28
N SER A 243 -4.05 -10.41 25.44
CA SER A 243 -4.63 -9.61 26.52
C SER A 243 -6.08 -9.17 26.29
N ALA A 244 -6.59 -9.33 25.07
CA ALA A 244 -7.95 -8.96 24.68
C ALA A 244 -8.96 -10.13 24.78
N LEU A 245 -8.48 -11.34 25.11
CA LEU A 245 -9.26 -12.55 25.40
C LEU A 245 -9.48 -12.71 26.90
#